data_AF-A0A7C3E1U7-F1
#
_entry.id   AF-A0A7C3E1U7-F1
#
_cell.length_a   1.000
_cell.length_b   1.000
_cell.length_c   1.000
_cell.angle_alpha   90.00
_cell.angle_beta   90.00
_cell.angle_gamma   90.00
#
_symmetry.space_group_name_H-M   'P 1'
#
loop_
_entity.id
_entity.type
_entity.pdbx_description
1 polymer ?
#
loop_
_entity_poly.entity_id
_entity_poly.type
_entity_poly.pdbx_seq_one_letter_code
_entity_poly.pdbx_strand_id
1 'polypeptide(L)'
;MKKTDQTALLVFPVLILIGLGVAWAGSQGGSAVFGLPLFALAVGLAFLIQWIAFIPAFLLQTEKFFDLTGSLTYISVTLLALVFSPKVDARSFLLFVLVLVWAVRLGSFLFGRIRKAGKDDRFDELKPSFIRFLNVWTIQGLWVTFTAAAA
;
A
#
# COMPACT_ATOMS: atom_id res chain seq x y z
N MET A 1 1.53 -23.92 16.31
CA MET A 1 1.64 -22.49 15.93
C MET A 1 2.09 -21.70 17.15
N LYS A 2 3.03 -20.76 17.00
CA LYS A 2 3.43 -19.89 18.12
C LYS A 2 2.25 -18.95 18.46
N LYS A 3 2.10 -18.52 19.72
CA LYS A 3 1.05 -17.56 20.13
C LYS A 3 1.02 -16.31 19.22
N THR A 4 2.19 -15.84 18.80
CA THR A 4 2.36 -14.71 17.86
C THR A 4 1.72 -14.95 16.50
N ASP A 5 1.71 -16.19 15.99
CA ASP A 5 1.05 -16.51 14.72
C ASP A 5 -0.49 -16.54 14.86
N GLN A 6 -1.00 -16.95 16.04
CA GLN A 6 -2.44 -16.94 16.32
C GLN A 6 -2.97 -15.51 16.39
N THR A 7 -2.25 -14.60 17.05
CA THR A 7 -2.59 -13.17 17.03
C THR A 7 -2.54 -12.61 15.61
N ALA A 8 -1.53 -12.99 14.82
CA ALA A 8 -1.41 -12.53 13.44
C ALA A 8 -2.59 -12.98 12.54
N LEU A 9 -3.16 -14.17 12.78
CA LEU A 9 -4.37 -14.62 12.10
C LEU A 9 -5.60 -13.73 12.37
N LEU A 10 -5.71 -13.16 13.58
CA LEU A 10 -6.78 -12.22 13.92
C LEU A 10 -6.52 -10.82 13.35
N VAL A 11 -5.24 -10.41 13.25
CA VAL A 11 -4.86 -9.12 12.70
C VAL A 11 -5.25 -8.99 11.22
N PHE A 12 -5.06 -10.04 10.41
CA PHE A 12 -5.37 -9.99 8.99
C PHE A 12 -6.81 -9.54 8.69
N PRO A 13 -7.87 -10.22 9.18
CA PRO A 13 -9.25 -9.81 8.91
C PRO A 13 -9.55 -8.42 9.49
N VAL A 14 -8.96 -8.02 10.61
CA VAL A 14 -9.12 -6.66 11.16
C VAL A 14 -8.58 -5.62 10.18
N LEU A 15 -7.40 -5.82 9.58
CA LEU A 15 -6.85 -4.91 8.57
C LEU A 15 -7.76 -4.81 7.34
N ILE A 16 -8.32 -5.94 6.88
CA ILE A 16 -9.27 -5.96 5.75
C ILE A 16 -10.53 -5.17 6.11
N LEU A 17 -11.11 -5.40 7.29
CA LEU A 17 -12.32 -4.72 7.72
C LEU A 17 -12.11 -3.21 7.86
N ILE A 18 -10.95 -2.78 8.38
CA ILE A 18 -10.60 -1.36 8.43
C ILE A 18 -10.46 -0.80 7.01
N GLY A 19 -9.74 -1.47 6.12
CA GLY A 19 -9.58 -1.04 4.72
C GLY A 19 -10.92 -0.91 4.00
N LEU A 20 -11.81 -1.88 4.15
CA LEU A 20 -13.18 -1.86 3.61
C LEU A 20 -14.02 -0.74 4.24
N GLY A 21 -13.91 -0.54 5.55
CA GLY A 21 -14.62 0.53 6.26
C GLY A 21 -14.19 1.93 5.78
N VAL A 22 -12.89 2.15 5.62
CA VAL A 22 -12.35 3.41 5.07
C VAL A 22 -12.78 3.57 3.62
N ALA A 23 -12.69 2.52 2.79
CA ALA A 23 -13.13 2.56 1.40
C ALA A 23 -14.62 2.92 1.30
N TRP A 24 -15.47 2.34 2.14
CA TRP A 24 -16.89 2.64 2.17
C TRP A 24 -17.16 4.08 2.62
N ALA A 25 -16.55 4.52 3.72
CA ALA A 25 -16.71 5.87 4.26
C ALA A 25 -16.21 6.94 3.28
N GLY A 26 -15.02 6.77 2.71
CA GLY A 26 -14.43 7.72 1.75
C GLY A 26 -15.07 7.69 0.36
N SER A 27 -15.90 6.69 0.06
CA SER A 27 -16.65 6.62 -1.20
C SER A 27 -17.97 7.39 -1.18
N GLN A 28 -18.43 7.84 0.00
CA GLN A 28 -19.71 8.53 0.12
C GLN A 28 -19.66 9.90 -0.57
N GLY A 29 -20.54 10.13 -1.54
CA GLY A 29 -20.59 11.38 -2.30
C GLY A 29 -19.40 11.61 -3.26
N GLY A 30 -18.54 10.61 -3.43
CA GLY A 30 -17.39 10.67 -4.34
C GLY A 30 -17.75 10.41 -5.81
N SER A 31 -16.76 10.58 -6.70
CA SER A 31 -16.92 10.23 -8.11
C SER A 31 -16.94 8.72 -8.32
N ALA A 32 -17.65 8.28 -9.36
CA ALA A 32 -17.72 6.87 -9.76
C ALA A 32 -17.14 6.68 -11.16
N VAL A 33 -16.50 5.53 -11.36
CA VAL A 33 -15.79 5.13 -12.57
C VAL A 33 -16.23 3.71 -12.89
N PHE A 34 -16.82 3.51 -14.08
CA PHE A 34 -17.46 2.24 -14.47
C PHE A 34 -18.50 1.71 -13.45
N GLY A 35 -19.19 2.62 -12.75
CA GLY A 35 -20.18 2.27 -11.73
C GLY A 35 -19.60 1.92 -10.35
N LEU A 36 -18.28 1.98 -10.17
CA LEU A 36 -17.60 1.77 -8.89
C LEU A 36 -17.04 3.09 -8.32
N PRO A 37 -17.09 3.34 -7.01
CA PRO A 37 -16.50 4.54 -6.43
C PRO A 37 -14.99 4.63 -6.69
N LEU A 38 -14.51 5.77 -7.16
CA LEU A 38 -13.09 6.00 -7.47
C LEU A 38 -12.20 5.76 -6.24
N PHE A 39 -12.65 6.19 -5.06
CA PHE A 39 -11.91 5.98 -3.83
C PHE A 39 -11.81 4.49 -3.47
N ALA A 40 -12.90 3.72 -3.60
CA ALA A 40 -12.85 2.27 -3.41
C ALA A 40 -11.91 1.56 -4.39
N LEU A 41 -11.84 2.02 -5.65
CA LEU A 41 -10.89 1.51 -6.64
C LEU A 41 -9.44 1.81 -6.25
N ALA A 42 -9.16 3.01 -5.73
CA ALA A 42 -7.86 3.38 -5.20
C ALA A 42 -7.43 2.48 -4.03
N VAL A 43 -8.32 2.26 -3.06
CA VAL A 43 -8.05 1.34 -1.94
C VAL A 43 -7.85 -0.09 -2.43
N GLY A 44 -8.71 -0.58 -3.32
CA GLY A 44 -8.59 -1.91 -3.90
C GLY A 44 -7.25 -2.10 -4.63
N LEU A 45 -6.83 -1.10 -5.42
CA LEU A 45 -5.53 -1.10 -6.09
C LEU A 45 -4.37 -1.14 -5.08
N ALA A 46 -4.46 -0.37 -3.99
CA ALA A 46 -3.44 -0.35 -2.95
C ALA A 46 -3.21 -1.75 -2.36
N PHE A 47 -4.27 -2.44 -1.95
CA PHE A 47 -4.16 -3.79 -1.40
C PHE A 47 -3.71 -4.82 -2.46
N LEU A 48 -4.22 -4.70 -3.70
CA LEU A 48 -3.87 -5.60 -4.79
C LEU A 48 -2.37 -5.57 -5.10
N ILE A 49 -1.77 -4.39 -5.23
CA ILE A 49 -0.34 -4.23 -5.48
C ILE A 49 0.47 -4.90 -4.37
N GLN A 50 0.06 -4.71 -3.11
CA GLN A 50 0.74 -5.27 -1.94
C GLN A 50 0.67 -6.79 -1.90
N TRP A 51 -0.48 -7.39 -2.18
CA TRP A 51 -0.63 -8.84 -2.21
C TRP A 51 0.08 -9.48 -3.39
N ILE A 52 0.07 -8.83 -4.56
CA ILE A 52 0.84 -9.31 -5.72
C ILE A 52 2.34 -9.28 -5.40
N ALA A 53 2.84 -8.21 -4.79
CA ALA A 53 4.25 -8.08 -4.43
C ALA A 53 4.66 -9.02 -3.28
N PHE A 54 3.75 -9.32 -2.35
CA PHE A 54 3.98 -10.28 -1.28
C PHE A 54 4.29 -11.68 -1.81
N ILE A 55 3.65 -12.14 -2.90
CA ILE A 55 3.85 -13.49 -3.44
C ILE A 55 5.33 -13.78 -3.75
N PRO A 56 6.03 -13.03 -4.64
CA PRO A 56 7.44 -13.24 -4.89
C PRO A 56 8.30 -12.91 -3.68
N ALA A 57 7.89 -11.98 -2.81
CA ALA A 57 8.64 -11.64 -1.60
C ALA A 57 8.71 -12.83 -0.64
N PHE A 58 7.59 -13.54 -0.46
CA PHE A 58 7.50 -14.70 0.40
C PHE A 58 8.20 -15.90 -0.24
N LEU A 59 8.02 -16.14 -1.54
CA LEU A 59 8.70 -17.24 -2.22
C LEU A 59 10.23 -17.10 -2.19
N LEU A 60 10.73 -15.88 -2.37
CA LEU A 60 12.16 -15.57 -2.34
C LEU A 60 12.69 -15.22 -0.95
N GLN A 61 11.83 -15.22 0.07
CA GLN A 61 12.15 -14.86 1.45
C GLN A 61 12.97 -13.54 1.52
N THR A 62 12.45 -12.49 0.89
CA THR A 62 13.14 -11.20 0.73
C THR A 62 12.22 -10.01 0.98
N GLU A 63 12.74 -9.02 1.69
CA GLU A 63 12.09 -7.73 1.98
C GLU A 63 12.61 -6.59 1.10
N LYS A 64 13.59 -6.86 0.22
CA LYS A 64 14.39 -5.83 -0.45
C LYS A 64 13.59 -4.83 -1.29
N PHE A 65 12.44 -5.23 -1.80
CA PHE A 65 11.59 -4.37 -2.61
C PHE A 65 10.35 -3.86 -1.87
N PHE A 66 10.21 -4.16 -0.57
CA PHE A 66 9.05 -3.75 0.23
C PHE A 66 8.85 -2.22 0.22
N ASP A 67 9.91 -1.45 0.46
CA ASP A 67 9.84 0.02 0.44
C ASP A 67 9.57 0.57 -0.97
N LEU A 68 10.12 -0.09 -2.01
CA LEU A 68 9.91 0.32 -3.40
C LEU A 68 8.46 0.08 -3.84
N THR A 69 7.87 -1.06 -3.44
CA THR A 69 6.44 -1.34 -3.66
C THR A 69 5.57 -0.32 -2.97
N GLY A 70 5.91 0.10 -1.75
CA GLY A 70 5.22 1.19 -1.06
C GLY A 70 5.19 2.46 -1.89
N SER A 71 6.35 2.96 -2.32
CA SER A 71 6.45 4.14 -3.20
C SER A 71 5.68 3.98 -4.52
N LEU A 72 5.77 2.81 -5.17
CA LEU A 72 5.02 2.52 -6.39
C LEU A 72 3.52 2.61 -6.14
N THR A 73 3.04 2.06 -5.02
CA THR A 73 1.62 2.07 -4.65
C THR A 73 1.10 3.50 -4.50
N TYR A 74 1.85 4.39 -3.83
CA TYR A 74 1.50 5.81 -3.75
C TYR A 74 1.35 6.47 -5.12
N ILE A 75 2.33 6.24 -6.02
CA ILE A 75 2.31 6.79 -7.37
C ILE A 75 1.11 6.24 -8.15
N SER A 76 0.89 4.93 -8.11
CA SER A 76 -0.21 4.27 -8.83
C SER A 76 -1.58 4.72 -8.36
N VAL A 77 -1.81 4.82 -7.06
CA VAL A 77 -3.08 5.27 -6.49
C VAL A 77 -3.35 6.73 -6.82
N THR A 78 -2.34 7.59 -6.67
CA THR A 78 -2.49 9.03 -6.98
C THR A 78 -2.69 9.26 -8.47
N LEU A 79 -1.99 8.51 -9.33
CA LEU A 79 -2.19 8.56 -10.77
C LEU A 79 -3.60 8.10 -11.18
N LEU A 80 -4.09 7.00 -10.57
CA LEU A 80 -5.45 6.52 -10.80
C LEU A 80 -6.47 7.59 -10.42
N ALA A 81 -6.32 8.22 -9.25
CA ALA A 81 -7.19 9.31 -8.81
C ALA A 81 -7.15 10.50 -9.77
N LEU A 82 -5.96 10.89 -10.25
CA LEU A 82 -5.79 12.00 -11.20
C LEU A 82 -6.45 11.71 -12.55
N VAL A 83 -6.19 10.53 -13.13
CA VAL A 83 -6.66 10.15 -14.48
C VAL A 83 -8.18 10.02 -14.53
N PHE A 84 -8.78 9.49 -13.47
CA PHE A 84 -10.21 9.21 -13.43
C PHE A 84 -11.02 10.24 -12.62
N SER A 85 -10.38 11.33 -12.16
CA SER A 85 -11.10 12.45 -11.58
C SER A 85 -11.95 13.14 -12.65
N PRO A 86 -13.24 13.45 -12.38
CA PRO A 86 -14.10 14.19 -13.32
C PRO A 86 -13.57 15.59 -13.67
N LYS A 87 -12.76 16.18 -12.78
CA LYS A 87 -12.14 17.49 -12.98
C LYS A 87 -10.69 17.40 -12.58
N VAL A 88 -9.81 17.62 -13.55
CA VAL A 88 -8.38 17.78 -13.32
C VAL A 88 -8.06 19.27 -13.45
N ASP A 89 -7.66 19.88 -12.33
CA ASP A 89 -7.21 21.26 -12.28
C ASP A 89 -5.70 21.34 -11.98
N ALA A 90 -5.13 22.54 -12.05
CA ALA A 90 -3.71 22.76 -11.78
C ALA A 90 -3.31 22.30 -10.36
N ARG A 91 -4.24 22.32 -9.41
CA ARG A 91 -4.01 21.85 -8.03
C ARG A 91 -3.86 20.34 -7.98
N SER A 92 -4.75 19.60 -8.62
CA SER A 92 -4.69 18.14 -8.70
C SER A 92 -3.39 17.67 -9.37
N PHE A 93 -2.98 18.36 -10.44
CA PHE A 93 -1.71 18.07 -11.10
C PHE A 93 -0.50 18.40 -10.22
N LEU A 94 -0.52 19.55 -9.53
CA LEU A 94 0.54 19.92 -8.58
C LEU A 94 0.67 18.89 -7.45
N LEU A 95 -0.44 18.46 -6.85
CA LEU A 95 -0.45 17.43 -5.80
C LEU A 95 0.16 16.12 -6.30
N PHE A 96 -0.23 15.67 -7.50
CA PHE A 96 0.37 14.48 -8.11
C PHE A 96 1.89 14.62 -8.27
N VAL A 97 2.38 15.76 -8.79
CA VAL A 97 3.82 15.99 -8.95
C VAL A 97 4.55 15.98 -7.60
N LEU A 98 3.98 16.61 -6.58
CA LEU A 98 4.56 16.61 -5.23
C LEU A 98 4.65 15.19 -4.64
N VAL A 99 3.58 14.39 -4.78
CA VAL A 99 3.58 12.99 -4.35
C VAL A 99 4.59 12.18 -5.14
N LEU A 100 4.68 12.38 -6.47
CA LEU A 100 5.63 11.69 -7.33
C LEU A 100 7.08 11.98 -6.91
N VAL A 101 7.43 13.25 -6.73
CA VAL A 101 8.78 13.68 -6.30
C VAL A 101 9.11 13.08 -4.93
N TRP A 102 8.17 13.16 -3.97
CA TRP A 102 8.35 12.60 -2.64
C TRP A 102 8.55 11.08 -2.68
N ALA A 103 7.67 10.35 -3.38
CA ALA A 103 7.68 8.89 -3.45
C ALA A 103 8.95 8.38 -4.15
N VAL A 104 9.38 9.03 -5.24
CA VAL A 104 10.62 8.69 -5.95
C VAL A 104 11.83 8.97 -5.07
N ARG A 105 11.91 10.13 -4.43
CA ARG A 105 13.02 10.49 -3.54
C ARG A 105 13.14 9.51 -2.37
N LEU A 106 12.05 9.30 -1.64
CA LEU A 106 12.04 8.45 -0.45
C LEU A 106 12.28 6.98 -0.83
N GLY A 107 11.59 6.47 -1.85
CA GLY A 107 11.73 5.10 -2.32
C GLY A 107 13.15 4.80 -2.79
N SER A 108 13.77 5.71 -3.56
CA SER A 108 15.15 5.55 -4.02
C SER A 108 16.14 5.54 -2.86
N PHE A 109 15.94 6.40 -1.86
CA PHE A 109 16.77 6.44 -0.66
C PHE A 109 16.66 5.14 0.16
N LEU A 110 15.45 4.70 0.46
CA LEU A 110 15.19 3.48 1.25
C LEU A 110 15.70 2.22 0.52
N PHE A 111 15.44 2.12 -0.78
CA PHE A 111 15.94 1.02 -1.61
C PHE A 111 17.48 1.03 -1.71
N GLY A 112 18.10 2.21 -1.81
CA GLY A 112 19.55 2.36 -1.73
C GLY A 112 20.10 1.88 -0.39
N ARG A 113 19.42 2.22 0.72
CA ARG A 113 19.80 1.82 2.07
C ARG A 113 19.75 0.31 2.26
N ILE A 114 18.65 -0.35 1.87
CA ILE A 114 18.52 -1.81 2.03
C ILE A 114 19.51 -2.58 1.14
N ARG A 115 19.81 -2.07 -0.06
CA ARG A 115 20.85 -2.68 -0.92
C ARG A 115 22.24 -2.61 -0.31
N LYS A 116 22.57 -1.52 0.40
CA LYS A 116 23.86 -1.37 1.11
C LYS A 116 23.92 -2.20 2.38
N ALA A 117 22.84 -2.24 3.16
CA ALA A 117 22.76 -3.01 4.40
C ALA A 117 22.63 -4.53 4.16
N GLY A 118 22.14 -4.93 2.98
CA GLY A 118 21.95 -6.32 2.57
C GLY A 118 20.61 -6.91 3.01
N LYS A 119 20.17 -6.59 4.24
CA LYS A 119 18.88 -6.99 4.81
C LYS A 119 18.42 -6.05 5.93
N ASP A 120 17.18 -6.19 6.35
CA ASP A 120 16.60 -5.56 7.53
C ASP A 120 16.25 -6.63 8.57
N ASP A 121 16.96 -6.63 9.70
CA ASP A 121 16.82 -7.65 10.75
C ASP A 121 15.39 -7.78 11.30
N ARG A 122 14.58 -6.72 11.21
CA ARG A 122 13.17 -6.73 11.66
C ARG A 122 12.32 -7.72 10.86
N PHE A 123 12.71 -8.01 9.61
CA PHE A 123 11.99 -8.92 8.74
C PHE A 123 12.39 -10.39 8.92
N ASP A 124 13.50 -10.68 9.59
CA ASP A 124 14.02 -12.05 9.68
C ASP A 124 13.07 -13.00 10.43
N GLU A 125 12.38 -12.50 11.46
CA GLU A 125 11.34 -13.28 12.15
C GLU A 125 9.99 -13.29 11.44
N LEU A 126 9.77 -12.38 10.49
CA LEU A 126 8.49 -12.19 9.81
C LEU A 126 8.42 -13.05 8.55
N LYS A 127 9.44 -13.00 7.69
CA LYS A 127 9.51 -13.69 6.38
C LYS A 127 9.13 -15.18 6.42
N PRO A 128 9.57 -15.98 7.42
CA PRO A 128 9.24 -17.40 7.46
C PRO A 128 7.77 -17.68 7.77
N SER A 129 7.06 -16.75 8.43
CA SER A 129 5.65 -16.92 8.80
C SER A 129 4.77 -16.23 7.76
N PHE A 130 4.06 -17.03 6.97
CA PHE A 130 3.19 -16.55 5.88
C PHE A 130 2.26 -15.43 6.33
N ILE A 131 1.52 -15.65 7.42
CA ILE A 131 0.50 -14.70 7.90
C ILE A 131 1.16 -13.46 8.50
N ARG A 132 2.25 -13.60 9.27
CA ARG A 132 2.95 -12.45 9.85
C ARG A 132 3.54 -11.57 8.74
N PHE A 133 4.15 -12.19 7.73
CA PHE A 133 4.70 -11.43 6.61
C PHE A 133 3.58 -10.78 5.79
N LEU A 134 2.53 -11.51 5.43
CA LEU A 134 1.37 -10.96 4.69
C LEU A 134 0.74 -9.75 5.40
N ASN A 135 0.65 -9.79 6.73
CA ASN A 135 0.14 -8.66 7.50
C ASN A 135 0.98 -7.39 7.33
N VAL A 136 2.30 -7.51 7.16
CA VAL A 136 3.18 -6.35 6.96
C VAL A 136 2.89 -5.66 5.62
N TRP A 137 2.69 -6.44 4.55
CA TRP A 137 2.26 -5.93 3.24
C TRP A 137 0.85 -5.34 3.30
N THR A 138 -0.05 -5.98 4.03
CA THR A 138 -1.43 -5.51 4.21
C THR A 138 -1.48 -4.19 5.01
N ILE A 139 -0.65 -4.05 6.04
CA ILE A 139 -0.48 -2.80 6.80
C ILE A 139 0.06 -1.69 5.89
N GLN A 140 1.02 -1.99 5.00
CA GLN A 140 1.51 -1.00 4.04
C GLN A 140 0.39 -0.52 3.09
N GLY A 141 -0.45 -1.43 2.58
CA GLY A 141 -1.62 -1.06 1.76
C GLY A 141 -2.66 -0.22 2.53
N LEU A 142 -2.90 -0.58 3.79
CA LEU A 142 -3.78 0.19 4.67
C LEU A 142 -3.21 1.59 4.98
N TRP A 143 -1.90 1.70 5.15
CA TRP A 143 -1.24 2.99 5.35
C TRP A 143 -1.44 3.92 4.15
N VAL A 144 -1.25 3.41 2.93
CA VAL A 144 -1.52 4.17 1.69
C VAL A 144 -2.99 4.60 1.63
N THR A 145 -3.91 3.72 2.05
CA THR A 145 -5.34 4.01 2.11
C THR A 145 -5.66 5.19 3.03
N PHE A 146 -5.08 5.23 4.24
CA PHE A 146 -5.29 6.36 5.15
C PHE A 146 -4.72 7.68 4.59
N THR A 147 -3.55 7.63 3.96
CA THR A 147 -2.99 8.83 3.34
C THR A 147 -3.82 9.33 2.17
N ALA A 148 -4.39 8.42 1.37
CA ALA A 148 -5.29 8.79 0.27
C ALA A 148 -6.62 9.36 0.80
N ALA A 149 -7.12 8.87 1.94
CA ALA A 149 -8.35 9.37 2.56
C ALA A 149 -8.25 10.81 3.06
N ALA A 150 -7.03 11.30 3.33
CA ALA A 150 -6.77 12.64 3.85
C ALA A 150 -6.56 13.69 2.75
N ALA A 151 -6.48 13.29 1.48
CA ALA A 151 -6.23 14.14 0.32
C ALA A 151 -7.53 14.65 -0.31
#